data_AF-A0A2E9ASQ5-F1
#
_entry.id   AF-A0A2E9ASQ5-F1
#
_cell.length_a   1.000
_cell.length_b   1.000
_cell.length_c   1.000
_cell.angle_alpha   90.00
_cell.angle_beta   90.00
_cell.angle_gamma   90.00
#
_symmetry.space_group_name_H-M   'P 1'
#
loop_
_entity.id
_entity.type
_entity.pdbx_description
1 polymer ?
#
loop_
_entity_poly.entity_id
_entity_poly.type
_entity_poly.pdbx_seq_one_letter_code
_entity_poly.pdbx_strand_id
1 'polypeptide(L)'
;MAIGKGGRIVGAAHSRGKESDRIDSTLYLLRCFEMDAKVTEEGLEIPGGQTPRRPVDSVETHHDHRLAMTAIALASKFGGDICEPEISAVSDPGFISRLLNLGD
;
A
#
# COMPACT_ATOMS: atom_id res chain seq x y z
N MET A 1 7.57 -0.12 -9.54
CA MET A 1 6.68 -1.03 -10.29
C MET A 1 5.55 -0.24 -10.92
N ALA A 2 4.46 0.11 -10.22
CA ALA A 2 3.30 0.84 -10.78
C ALA A 2 3.64 2.19 -11.45
N ILE A 3 4.36 3.06 -10.73
CA ILE A 3 4.80 4.38 -11.25
C ILE A 3 5.95 4.22 -12.28
N GLY A 4 6.66 3.10 -12.24
CA GLY A 4 7.80 2.80 -13.12
C GLY A 4 7.36 2.04 -14.38
N LYS A 5 8.12 1.01 -14.77
CA LYS A 5 7.83 0.21 -15.98
C LYS A 5 6.79 -0.91 -15.79
N GLY A 6 6.17 -1.02 -14.61
CA GLY A 6 5.31 -2.16 -14.26
C GLY A 6 6.11 -3.40 -13.89
N GLY A 7 5.41 -4.52 -13.74
CA GLY A 7 6.02 -5.83 -13.57
C GLY A 7 5.10 -6.87 -12.92
N ARG A 8 5.66 -8.05 -12.67
CA ARG A 8 4.97 -9.17 -12.00
C ARG A 8 5.66 -9.53 -10.70
N ILE A 9 4.85 -9.72 -9.66
CA ILE A 9 5.24 -10.33 -8.40
C ILE A 9 4.80 -11.80 -8.48
N VAL A 10 5.77 -12.72 -8.44
CA VAL A 10 5.55 -14.17 -8.54
C VAL A 10 5.99 -14.88 -7.26
N GLY A 11 5.55 -16.12 -7.05
CA GLY A 11 5.89 -16.90 -5.85
C GLY A 11 5.15 -16.47 -4.58
N ALA A 12 4.18 -15.55 -4.72
CA ALA A 12 3.34 -15.06 -3.62
C ALA A 12 2.16 -16.00 -3.31
N ALA A 13 2.04 -17.14 -3.99
CA ALA A 13 1.00 -18.13 -3.75
C ALA A 13 1.00 -18.66 -2.31
N HIS A 14 2.17 -18.81 -1.69
CA HIS A 14 2.32 -19.25 -0.28
C HIS A 14 1.84 -18.22 0.75
N SER A 15 1.55 -16.99 0.33
CA SER A 15 0.95 -15.94 1.17
C SER A 15 -0.58 -16.01 1.22
N ARG A 16 -1.23 -16.77 0.32
CA ARG A 16 -2.68 -16.99 0.38
C ARG A 16 -3.00 -17.82 1.62
N GLY A 17 -3.88 -17.30 2.49
CA GLY A 17 -4.39 -18.03 3.66
C GLY A 17 -3.59 -17.87 4.96
N LYS A 18 -2.60 -16.96 5.02
CA LYS A 18 -2.04 -16.51 6.31
C LYS A 18 -2.55 -15.10 6.62
N GLU A 19 -3.01 -14.92 7.86
CA GLU A 19 -3.26 -13.68 8.61
C GLU A 19 -3.09 -12.39 7.79
N SER A 20 -4.15 -12.10 7.00
CA SER A 20 -4.27 -11.04 5.97
C SER A 20 -3.58 -11.37 4.64
N ASP A 21 -4.37 -11.69 3.61
CA ASP A 21 -3.88 -11.97 2.26
C ASP A 21 -3.19 -10.72 1.69
N ARG A 22 -1.86 -10.70 1.81
CA ARG A 22 -1.00 -9.58 1.44
C ARG A 22 -1.18 -9.18 -0.04
N ILE A 23 -1.60 -10.11 -0.89
CA ILE A 23 -1.91 -9.83 -2.30
C ILE A 23 -3.16 -8.96 -2.37
N ASP A 24 -4.21 -9.34 -1.67
CA ASP A 24 -5.48 -8.59 -1.65
C ASP A 24 -5.31 -7.24 -0.99
N SER A 25 -4.56 -7.13 0.11
CA SER A 25 -4.24 -5.84 0.74
C SER A 25 -3.45 -4.94 -0.21
N THR A 26 -2.49 -5.48 -0.96
CA THR A 26 -1.74 -4.70 -1.96
C THR A 26 -2.65 -4.25 -3.10
N LEU A 27 -3.51 -5.13 -3.62
CA LEU A 27 -4.46 -4.79 -4.66
C LEU A 27 -5.44 -3.71 -4.18
N TYR A 28 -5.98 -3.86 -2.96
CA TYR A 28 -6.85 -2.88 -2.32
C TYR A 28 -6.17 -1.51 -2.26
N LEU A 29 -4.95 -1.43 -1.71
CA LEU A 29 -4.25 -0.17 -1.58
C LEU A 29 -3.96 0.49 -2.94
N LEU A 30 -3.55 -0.29 -3.94
CA LEU A 30 -3.34 0.24 -5.29
C LEU A 30 -4.63 0.88 -5.83
N ARG A 31 -5.77 0.21 -5.65
CA ARG A 31 -7.07 0.72 -6.09
C ARG A 31 -7.53 1.96 -5.34
N CYS A 32 -7.25 2.09 -4.04
CA CYS A 32 -7.53 3.30 -3.28
C CYS A 32 -6.87 4.54 -3.90
N PHE A 33 -5.69 4.38 -4.49
CA PHE A 33 -4.95 5.44 -5.16
C PHE A 33 -5.17 5.47 -6.69
N GLU A 34 -6.29 4.90 -7.18
CA GLU A 34 -6.66 4.78 -8.59
C GLU A 34 -5.59 4.09 -9.47
N MET A 35 -4.80 3.18 -8.90
CA MET A 35 -3.88 2.33 -9.65
C MET A 35 -4.49 0.95 -9.95
N ASP A 36 -4.18 0.45 -11.14
CA ASP A 36 -4.54 -0.87 -11.63
C ASP A 36 -3.51 -1.93 -11.22
N ALA A 37 -4.04 -3.10 -10.89
CA ALA A 37 -3.30 -4.33 -10.69
C ALA A 37 -4.25 -5.51 -10.78
N LYS A 38 -3.70 -6.66 -11.14
CA LYS A 38 -4.46 -7.90 -11.35
C LYS A 38 -3.86 -9.03 -10.54
N VAL A 39 -4.68 -9.69 -9.74
CA VAL A 39 -4.31 -10.97 -9.12
C VAL A 39 -4.26 -12.05 -10.19
N THR A 40 -3.19 -12.82 -10.16
CA THR A 40 -2.96 -14.00 -11.02
C THR A 40 -2.73 -15.22 -10.13
N GLU A 41 -2.69 -16.41 -10.71
CA GLU A 41 -2.38 -17.65 -9.96
C GLU A 41 -0.98 -17.59 -9.32
N GLU A 42 -0.03 -16.95 -10.01
CA GLU A 42 1.36 -16.81 -9.61
C GLU A 42 1.59 -15.69 -8.56
N GLY A 43 0.67 -14.73 -8.45
CA GLY A 43 0.80 -13.56 -7.57
C GLY A 43 0.06 -12.33 -8.10
N LEU A 44 0.79 -11.24 -8.38
CA LEU A 44 0.22 -9.94 -8.76
C LEU A 44 0.89 -9.39 -10.02
N GLU A 45 0.10 -8.91 -10.97
CA GLU A 45 0.55 -8.22 -12.18
C GLU A 45 0.17 -6.75 -12.12
N ILE A 46 1.14 -5.85 -12.35
CA ILE A 46 0.98 -4.41 -12.17
C ILE A 46 1.45 -3.69 -13.44
N PRO A 47 0.56 -3.00 -14.18
CA PRO A 47 0.95 -2.13 -15.28
C PRO A 47 1.91 -1.02 -14.85
N GLY A 48 2.76 -0.56 -15.78
CA GLY A 48 3.65 0.57 -15.56
C GLY A 48 3.02 1.91 -15.93
N GLY A 49 3.75 3.00 -15.68
CA GLY A 49 3.39 4.35 -16.11
C GLY A 49 2.18 4.93 -15.38
N GLN A 50 1.78 4.34 -14.26
CA GLN A 50 0.59 4.75 -13.53
C GLN A 50 0.89 5.97 -12.69
N THR A 51 -0.10 6.85 -12.55
CA THR A 51 -0.01 8.03 -11.68
C THR A 51 -1.02 7.88 -10.55
N PRO A 52 -0.56 7.68 -9.30
CA PRO A 52 -1.44 7.61 -8.15
C PRO A 52 -2.26 8.90 -8.01
N ARG A 53 -3.49 8.76 -7.52
CA ARG A 53 -4.37 9.87 -7.20
C ARG A 53 -4.73 9.86 -5.73
N ARG A 54 -5.13 11.02 -5.22
CA ARG A 54 -5.65 11.16 -3.87
C ARG A 54 -6.86 10.22 -3.72
N PRO A 55 -6.89 9.33 -2.72
CA PRO A 55 -8.07 8.53 -2.41
C PRO A 55 -9.29 9.42 -2.15
N VAL A 56 -10.46 8.99 -2.64
CA VAL A 56 -11.74 9.67 -2.41
C VAL A 56 -12.19 9.46 -0.96
N ASP A 57 -12.06 8.23 -0.48
CA ASP A 57 -12.40 7.80 0.88
C ASP A 57 -11.13 7.56 1.71
N SER A 58 -11.28 7.53 3.03
CA SER A 58 -10.20 7.14 3.93
C SER A 58 -9.70 5.72 3.62
N VAL A 59 -8.39 5.54 3.67
CA VAL A 59 -7.75 4.24 3.42
C VAL A 59 -7.77 3.41 4.71
N GLU A 60 -8.42 2.26 4.66
CA GLU A 60 -8.48 1.30 5.76
C GLU A 60 -7.16 0.54 5.87
N THR A 61 -6.62 0.44 7.09
CA THR A 61 -5.35 -0.26 7.32
C THR A 61 -5.54 -1.74 7.60
N HIS A 62 -6.78 -2.18 7.88
CA HIS A 62 -7.12 -3.57 8.19
C HIS A 62 -6.24 -4.19 9.28
N HIS A 63 -5.83 -3.36 10.23
CA HIS A 63 -4.87 -3.69 11.27
C HIS A 63 -3.52 -4.28 10.77
N ASP A 64 -3.11 -4.00 9.52
CA ASP A 64 -1.79 -4.37 8.99
C ASP A 64 -0.85 -3.15 8.98
N HIS A 65 0.14 -3.16 9.86
CA HIS A 65 1.16 -2.12 9.97
C HIS A 65 1.92 -1.88 8.64
N ARG A 66 2.07 -2.88 7.77
CA ARG A 66 2.74 -2.72 6.47
C ARG A 66 1.84 -2.04 5.46
N LEU A 67 0.54 -2.34 5.50
CA LEU A 67 -0.46 -1.64 4.69
C LEU A 67 -0.50 -0.16 5.10
N ALA A 68 -0.57 0.10 6.41
CA ALA A 68 -0.54 1.45 6.98
C ALA A 68 0.70 2.24 6.55
N MET A 69 1.91 1.69 6.73
CA MET A 69 3.15 2.38 6.32
C MET A 69 3.18 2.69 4.82
N THR A 70 2.69 1.77 3.97
CA THR A 70 2.67 1.97 2.53
C THR A 70 1.64 3.04 2.13
N ALA A 71 0.46 3.03 2.76
CA ALA A 71 -0.56 4.06 2.58
C ALA A 71 -0.04 5.44 3.00
N ILE A 72 0.63 5.54 4.17
CA ILE A 72 1.21 6.78 4.69
C ILE A 72 2.27 7.32 3.71
N ALA A 73 3.13 6.44 3.16
CA ALA A 73 4.13 6.84 2.19
C ALA A 73 3.53 7.34 0.86
N LEU A 74 2.39 6.81 0.42
CA LEU A 74 1.68 7.32 -0.76
C LEU A 74 0.95 8.63 -0.45
N ALA A 75 0.23 8.70 0.66
CA ALA A 75 -0.51 9.88 1.08
C ALA A 75 0.38 11.10 1.36
N SER A 76 1.62 10.89 1.80
CA SER A 76 2.59 11.99 2.00
C SER A 76 2.87 12.79 0.71
N LYS A 77 2.74 12.15 -0.45
CA LYS A 77 2.95 12.78 -1.76
C LYS A 77 1.65 13.15 -2.47
N PHE A 78 0.63 12.30 -2.40
CA PHE A 78 -0.60 12.43 -3.19
C PHE A 78 -1.80 12.92 -2.37
N GLY A 79 -1.65 13.06 -1.04
CA GLY A 79 -2.73 13.33 -0.11
C GLY A 79 -3.59 12.10 0.17
N GLY A 80 -4.54 12.25 1.10
CA GLY A 80 -5.48 11.20 1.52
C GLY A 80 -5.50 11.05 3.04
N ASP A 81 -6.59 10.50 3.54
CA ASP A 81 -6.78 10.20 4.96
C ASP A 81 -6.59 8.69 5.19
N ILE A 82 -6.02 8.31 6.33
CA ILE A 82 -5.68 6.92 6.66
C ILE A 82 -6.29 6.60 8.01
N CYS A 83 -7.01 5.49 8.10
CA CYS A 83 -7.61 5.02 9.34
C CYS A 83 -6.57 4.35 10.24
N GLU A 84 -6.50 4.74 11.50
CA GLU A 84 -5.60 4.14 12.52
C GLU A 84 -4.12 4.09 12.08
N PRO A 85 -3.52 5.20 11.61
CA PRO A 85 -2.14 5.21 11.12
C PRO A 85 -1.12 4.81 12.20
N GLU A 86 -1.46 4.98 13.49
CA GLU A 86 -0.66 4.60 14.64
C GLU A 86 -0.28 3.12 14.68
N ILE A 87 -1.00 2.24 13.98
CA ILE A 87 -0.64 0.83 13.91
C ILE A 87 0.72 0.58 13.26
N SER A 88 1.26 1.54 12.49
CA SER A 88 2.65 1.49 12.02
C SER A 88 3.66 1.31 13.18
N ALA A 89 3.30 1.77 14.38
CA ALA A 89 4.13 1.67 15.58
C ALA A 89 4.38 0.23 16.04
N VAL A 90 3.55 -0.74 15.62
CA VAL A 90 3.77 -2.17 15.91
C VAL A 90 5.12 -2.64 15.38
N SER A 91 5.51 -2.17 14.19
CA SER A 91 6.83 -2.44 13.61
C SER A 91 7.83 -1.31 13.82
N ASP A 92 7.35 -0.07 13.86
CA ASP A 92 8.21 1.11 13.84
C ASP A 92 7.55 2.32 14.54
N PRO A 93 7.75 2.44 15.88
CA PRO A 93 7.14 3.51 16.68
C PRO A 93 7.47 4.93 16.22
N GLY A 94 8.61 5.12 15.54
CA GLY A 94 9.08 6.43 15.09
C GLY A 94 8.77 6.75 13.63
N PHE A 95 7.99 5.92 12.94
CA PHE A 95 7.75 6.04 11.50
C PHE A 95 7.09 7.37 11.11
N ILE A 96 5.94 7.68 11.71
CA ILE A 96 5.18 8.91 11.41
C ILE A 96 5.99 10.16 11.77
N SER A 97 6.60 10.20 12.96
CA SER A 97 7.40 11.35 13.39
C SER A 97 8.57 11.62 12.45
N ARG A 98 9.28 10.58 11.99
CA ARG A 98 10.36 10.73 11.00
C ARG A 98 9.84 11.24 9.67
N LEU A 99 8.68 10.77 9.21
CA LEU A 99 8.08 11.23 7.96
C LEU A 99 7.71 12.72 8.03
N LEU A 100 7.11 13.17 9.14
CA LEU A 100 6.74 14.58 9.33
C LEU A 100 7.98 15.49 9.34
N ASN A 101 9.07 15.05 9.96
CA ASN A 101 10.33 15.79 10.02
C ASN A 101 11.12 15.85 8.69
N LEU A 102 10.70 15.13 7.64
CA LEU A 102 11.33 15.20 6.31
C LEU A 102 10.82 16.37 5.45
N GLY A 103 9.71 17.00 5.86
CA GLY A 103 9.09 18.12 5.14
C GLY A 103 9.62 19.51 5.54
N ASP A 104 10.47 19.57 6.56
CA ASP A 104 11.18 20.77 7.02
C ASP A 104 12.52 20.95 6.27
#